data_AF-A0A0R2IA55-F1
#
_entry.id   AF-A0A0R2IA55-F1
#
_cell.length_a   1.000
_cell.length_b   1.000
_cell.length_c   1.000
_cell.angle_alpha   90.00
_cell.angle_beta   90.00
_cell.angle_gamma   90.00
#
_symmetry.space_group_name_H-M   'P 1'
#
loop_
_entity.id
_entity.type
_entity.pdbx_description
1 polymer ?
#
loop_
_entity_poly.entity_id
_entity_poly.type
_entity_poly.pdbx_seq_one_letter_code
_entity_poly.pdbx_strand_id
1 'polypeptide(L)'
;MIHTIQTVSNYIEEIEQLINNKQHNYYFRGQDDAFSNTLPAVFRSRKLLDNEDNLFNDFLMADPLLFDKCRTNFERMALMEHYHLPTRLLDVSTNPLIALFFAVKGGQGNGEVYVYKDQPNPDKLAQMLDQRGWHNLAAEYKYKIGQTNHNYFKKNAFSNEMELESSLARQSMADKSAFFQSIKNFYQLDNDYIAAHGRLWSDAYFSYFDNQDDEYFAEFKHDLQTAPFLRLFEEAKRDIPSFANKLNPLELIVPKIVTIKKMSRRIENQQGLFLFVPFISDEYDQSVDIDYAEVERRAQSAIDILSLYNPDNPDEKEKYIIPAKYKRPILDELAKLGIDYSFIYPEDHAKKAEMIKEKYLGL
;
A
#
# COMPACT_ATOMS: atom_id res chain seq x y z
N MET A 1 13.22 17.14 -3.68
CA MET A 1 13.98 17.72 -4.78
C MET A 1 13.43 17.10 -6.06
N ILE A 2 13.30 17.89 -7.11
CA ILE A 2 12.86 17.39 -8.42
C ILE A 2 14.09 17.27 -9.30
N HIS A 3 14.43 16.04 -9.65
CA HIS A 3 15.60 15.74 -10.47
C HIS A 3 15.16 15.51 -11.91
N THR A 4 15.84 16.15 -12.86
CA THR A 4 15.58 15.91 -14.29
C THR A 4 16.57 14.89 -14.82
N ILE A 5 16.07 13.73 -15.26
CA ILE A 5 16.87 12.61 -15.70
C ILE A 5 16.95 12.55 -17.22
N GLN A 6 18.16 12.47 -17.75
CA GLN A 6 18.42 12.47 -19.19
C GLN A 6 19.01 11.16 -19.72
N THR A 7 19.71 10.39 -18.86
CA THR A 7 20.38 9.13 -19.20
C THR A 7 20.29 8.15 -18.03
N VAL A 8 20.56 6.86 -18.29
CA VAL A 8 20.61 5.86 -17.21
C VAL A 8 21.76 6.15 -16.23
N SER A 9 22.92 6.59 -16.73
CA SER A 9 24.05 6.96 -15.87
C SER A 9 23.72 8.11 -14.92
N ASN A 10 23.09 9.17 -15.41
CA ASN A 10 22.67 10.28 -14.56
C ASN A 10 21.68 9.81 -13.50
N TYR A 11 20.74 8.93 -13.84
CA TYR A 11 19.82 8.37 -12.85
C TYR A 11 20.54 7.56 -11.78
N ILE A 12 21.52 6.73 -12.16
CA ILE A 12 22.30 5.93 -11.20
C ILE A 12 23.07 6.84 -10.23
N GLU A 13 23.72 7.90 -10.73
CA GLU A 13 24.46 8.84 -9.89
C GLU A 13 23.58 9.50 -8.82
N GLU A 14 22.36 9.92 -9.20
CA GLU A 14 21.40 10.52 -8.26
C GLU A 14 20.91 9.49 -7.23
N ILE A 15 20.63 8.27 -7.67
CA ILE A 15 20.16 7.20 -6.79
C ILE A 15 21.27 6.76 -5.83
N GLU A 16 22.52 6.69 -6.27
CA GLU A 16 23.67 6.39 -5.40
C GLU A 16 23.79 7.41 -4.27
N GLN A 17 23.63 8.69 -4.56
CA GLN A 17 23.63 9.75 -3.54
C GLN A 17 22.52 9.52 -2.50
N LEU A 18 21.33 9.11 -2.96
CA LEU A 18 20.20 8.82 -2.09
C LEU A 18 20.43 7.57 -1.21
N ILE A 19 20.80 6.43 -1.81
CA ILE A 19 20.86 5.13 -1.11
C ILE A 19 22.12 4.93 -0.28
N ASN A 20 23.17 5.74 -0.48
CA ASN A 20 24.38 5.69 0.34
C ASN A 20 24.08 5.98 1.83
N ASN A 21 22.95 6.61 2.13
CA ASN A 21 22.41 6.67 3.48
C ASN A 21 21.76 5.33 3.89
N LYS A 22 22.54 4.46 4.56
CA LYS A 22 22.09 3.12 5.02
C LYS A 22 21.06 3.12 6.16
N GLN A 23 20.52 4.27 6.56
CA GLN A 23 19.56 4.35 7.66
C GLN A 23 18.16 3.88 7.27
N HIS A 24 17.82 3.85 5.97
CA HIS A 24 16.49 3.55 5.48
C HIS A 24 16.51 2.55 4.32
N ASN A 25 15.40 1.80 4.17
CA ASN A 25 15.14 1.07 2.94
C ASN A 25 14.34 1.96 2.00
N TYR A 26 14.79 2.07 0.75
CA TYR A 26 14.11 2.85 -0.29
C TYR A 26 13.38 1.92 -1.25
N TYR A 27 12.19 2.36 -1.67
CA TYR A 27 11.35 1.67 -2.64
C TYR A 27 10.95 2.65 -3.73
N PHE A 28 10.88 2.18 -4.97
CA PHE A 28 10.74 3.03 -6.15
C PHE A 28 9.51 2.64 -6.94
N ARG A 29 8.78 3.63 -7.46
CA ARG A 29 7.67 3.41 -8.40
C ARG A 29 7.84 4.30 -9.62
N GLY A 30 7.94 3.69 -10.79
CA GLY A 30 7.89 4.39 -12.05
C GLY A 30 6.47 4.47 -12.59
N GLN A 31 6.12 5.61 -13.17
CA GLN A 31 4.88 5.80 -13.91
C GLN A 31 5.12 6.68 -15.13
N ASP A 32 4.38 6.41 -16.20
CA ASP A 32 4.31 7.29 -17.35
C ASP A 32 3.22 8.37 -17.14
N ASP A 33 3.07 9.24 -18.13
CA ASP A 33 2.11 10.34 -18.15
C ASP A 33 0.64 9.91 -18.26
N ALA A 34 0.36 8.61 -18.35
CA ALA A 34 -1.02 8.13 -18.30
C ALA A 34 -1.64 8.25 -16.90
N PHE A 35 -0.82 8.49 -15.88
CA PHE A 35 -1.23 8.55 -14.48
C PHE A 35 -0.90 9.92 -13.87
N SER A 36 -1.93 10.61 -13.37
CA SER A 36 -1.79 11.92 -12.73
C SER A 36 -1.42 11.85 -11.25
N ASN A 37 -1.58 10.68 -10.62
CA ASN A 37 -1.33 10.44 -9.21
C ASN A 37 -0.86 9.00 -8.97
N THR A 38 -0.57 8.67 -7.71
CA THR A 38 -0.08 7.34 -7.31
C THR A 38 -1.17 6.48 -6.69
N LEU A 39 -2.44 6.74 -7.02
CA LEU A 39 -3.55 5.95 -6.49
C LEU A 39 -3.62 4.55 -7.13
N PRO A 40 -3.83 3.49 -6.31
CA PRO A 40 -4.21 2.18 -6.80
C PRO A 40 -5.48 2.23 -7.66
N ALA A 41 -5.63 1.23 -8.53
CA ALA A 41 -6.72 1.21 -9.51
C ALA A 41 -8.11 1.22 -8.87
N VAL A 42 -8.29 0.61 -7.69
CA VAL A 42 -9.58 0.57 -6.99
C VAL A 42 -10.10 1.96 -6.60
N PHE A 43 -9.21 2.91 -6.31
CA PHE A 43 -9.56 4.27 -5.88
C PHE A 43 -9.82 5.24 -7.03
N ARG A 44 -9.72 4.81 -8.28
CA ARG A 44 -9.93 5.68 -9.44
C ARG A 44 -11.38 5.72 -9.92
N SER A 45 -12.25 4.96 -9.27
CA SER A 45 -13.67 4.89 -9.60
C SER A 45 -14.47 4.47 -8.38
N ARG A 46 -15.44 5.31 -8.00
CA ARG A 46 -16.37 5.02 -6.89
C ARG A 46 -17.00 3.65 -7.04
N LYS A 47 -17.38 3.28 -8.27
CA LYS A 47 -18.00 1.99 -8.58
C LYS A 47 -17.07 0.80 -8.31
N LEU A 48 -15.76 0.95 -8.55
CA LEU A 48 -14.79 -0.12 -8.27
C LEU A 48 -14.61 -0.28 -6.77
N LEU A 49 -14.45 0.83 -6.03
CA LEU A 49 -14.32 0.81 -4.58
C LEU A 49 -15.57 0.23 -3.88
N ASP A 50 -16.76 0.61 -4.34
CA ASP A 50 -18.03 0.13 -3.79
C ASP A 50 -18.29 -1.36 -4.09
N ASN A 51 -17.61 -1.92 -5.08
CA ASN A 51 -17.73 -3.33 -5.49
C ASN A 51 -16.43 -4.11 -5.25
N GLU A 52 -15.53 -3.62 -4.40
CA GLU A 52 -14.23 -4.26 -4.14
C GLU A 52 -14.39 -5.72 -3.69
N ASP A 53 -15.37 -5.99 -2.83
CA ASP A 53 -15.71 -7.32 -2.35
C ASP A 53 -16.22 -8.22 -3.48
N ASN A 54 -17.11 -7.70 -4.34
CA ASN A 54 -17.61 -8.43 -5.50
C ASN A 54 -16.48 -8.71 -6.50
N LEU A 55 -15.64 -7.73 -6.82
CA LEU A 55 -14.47 -7.91 -7.70
C LEU A 55 -13.57 -9.03 -7.20
N PHE A 56 -13.26 -9.01 -5.90
CA PHE A 56 -12.42 -10.02 -5.28
C PHE A 56 -13.07 -11.41 -5.38
N ASN A 57 -14.31 -11.54 -4.92
CA ASN A 57 -14.99 -12.83 -4.85
C ASN A 57 -15.31 -13.40 -6.24
N ASP A 58 -15.72 -12.57 -7.21
CA ASP A 58 -15.99 -13.00 -8.58
C ASP A 58 -14.72 -13.52 -9.26
N PHE A 59 -13.58 -12.86 -9.06
CA PHE A 59 -12.31 -13.29 -9.64
C PHE A 59 -11.79 -14.59 -8.99
N LEU A 60 -11.99 -14.77 -7.67
CA LEU A 60 -11.74 -16.07 -7.02
C LEU A 60 -12.60 -17.19 -7.59
N MET A 61 -13.88 -16.91 -7.87
CA MET A 61 -14.82 -17.91 -8.40
C MET A 61 -14.58 -18.22 -9.89
N ALA A 62 -14.08 -17.25 -10.66
CA ALA A 62 -13.83 -17.40 -12.08
C ALA A 62 -12.72 -18.42 -12.39
N ASP A 63 -11.65 -18.44 -11.60
CA ASP A 63 -10.59 -19.44 -11.72
C ASP A 63 -10.00 -19.80 -10.34
N PRO A 64 -10.62 -20.72 -9.59
CA PRO A 64 -10.15 -21.12 -8.26
C PRO A 64 -8.75 -21.75 -8.28
N LEU A 65 -8.41 -22.49 -9.34
CA LEU A 65 -7.14 -23.21 -9.47
C LEU A 65 -5.95 -22.26 -9.60
N LEU A 66 -6.18 -21.04 -10.11
CA LEU A 66 -5.18 -19.97 -10.15
C LEU A 66 -4.63 -19.65 -8.76
N PHE A 67 -5.45 -19.83 -7.71
CA PHE A 67 -5.13 -19.48 -6.32
C PHE A 67 -4.61 -20.65 -5.49
N ASP A 68 -4.41 -21.86 -6.06
CA ASP A 68 -3.97 -23.07 -5.34
C ASP A 68 -2.67 -22.87 -4.55
N LYS A 69 -1.81 -21.93 -4.99
CA LYS A 69 -0.52 -21.63 -4.36
C LYS A 69 -0.59 -20.48 -3.35
N CYS A 70 -1.71 -19.77 -3.28
CA CYS A 70 -1.95 -18.68 -2.35
C CYS A 70 -2.39 -19.24 -1.01
N ARG A 71 -1.70 -18.87 0.06
CA ARG A 71 -2.01 -19.27 1.44
C ARG A 71 -2.80 -18.21 2.19
N THR A 72 -2.62 -16.94 1.82
CA THR A 72 -3.23 -15.79 2.50
C THR A 72 -4.10 -14.98 1.55
N ASN A 73 -5.05 -14.23 2.10
CA ASN A 73 -5.85 -13.31 1.29
C ASN A 73 -5.00 -12.21 0.66
N PHE A 74 -3.89 -11.85 1.30
CA PHE A 74 -2.94 -10.91 0.72
C PHE A 74 -2.27 -11.49 -0.54
N GLU A 75 -1.84 -12.76 -0.52
CA GLU A 75 -1.28 -13.41 -1.72
C GLU A 75 -2.32 -13.49 -2.85
N ARG A 76 -3.60 -13.74 -2.53
CA ARG A 76 -4.69 -13.71 -3.51
C ARG A 76 -4.87 -12.32 -4.12
N MET A 77 -4.88 -11.27 -3.28
CA MET A 77 -4.96 -9.87 -3.72
C MET A 77 -3.75 -9.48 -4.60
N ALA A 78 -2.54 -9.89 -4.22
CA ALA A 78 -1.33 -9.65 -5.00
C ALA A 78 -1.39 -10.33 -6.39
N LEU A 79 -1.95 -11.54 -6.45
CA LEU A 79 -2.14 -12.25 -7.71
C LEU A 79 -3.22 -11.58 -8.58
N MET A 80 -4.28 -11.06 -7.97
CA MET A 80 -5.30 -10.25 -8.64
C MET A 80 -4.70 -8.99 -9.27
N GLU A 81 -3.90 -8.23 -8.52
CA GLU A 81 -3.19 -7.04 -9.02
C GLU A 81 -2.23 -7.41 -10.16
N HIS A 82 -1.56 -8.56 -10.06
CA HIS A 82 -0.71 -9.07 -11.13
C HIS A 82 -1.47 -9.27 -12.45
N TYR A 83 -2.75 -9.69 -12.39
CA TYR A 83 -3.64 -9.78 -13.55
C TYR A 83 -4.40 -8.48 -13.86
N HIS A 84 -4.04 -7.38 -13.19
CA HIS A 84 -4.61 -6.04 -13.35
C HIS A 84 -6.08 -5.92 -12.89
N LEU A 85 -6.56 -6.83 -12.03
CA LEU A 85 -7.82 -6.60 -11.33
C LEU A 85 -7.62 -5.41 -10.37
N PRO A 86 -8.54 -4.42 -10.32
CA PRO A 86 -8.37 -3.27 -9.44
C PRO A 86 -8.29 -3.67 -7.96
N THR A 87 -7.15 -3.43 -7.32
CA THR A 87 -6.98 -3.63 -5.87
C THR A 87 -6.49 -2.39 -5.14
N ARG A 88 -6.33 -2.49 -3.82
CA ARG A 88 -5.71 -1.48 -2.94
C ARG A 88 -4.18 -1.46 -3.01
N LEU A 89 -3.59 -2.35 -3.80
CA LEU A 89 -2.15 -2.48 -3.90
C LEU A 89 -1.58 -1.48 -4.91
N LEU A 90 -0.43 -0.93 -4.57
CA LEU A 90 0.36 -0.12 -5.46
C LEU A 90 1.71 -0.81 -5.69
N ASP A 91 2.05 -1.14 -6.94
CA ASP A 91 3.35 -1.73 -7.25
C ASP A 91 4.50 -0.79 -6.88
N VAL A 92 5.46 -1.30 -6.12
CA VAL A 92 6.75 -0.66 -5.85
C VAL A 92 7.88 -1.67 -6.04
N SER A 93 9.09 -1.21 -6.30
CA SER A 93 10.25 -2.06 -6.53
C SER A 93 11.40 -1.67 -5.60
N THR A 94 12.18 -2.65 -5.13
CA THR A 94 13.48 -2.36 -4.52
C THR A 94 14.55 -1.98 -5.54
N ASN A 95 14.28 -2.16 -6.84
CA ASN A 95 15.22 -1.84 -7.90
C ASN A 95 14.86 -0.51 -8.59
N PRO A 96 15.70 0.52 -8.44
CA PRO A 96 15.46 1.83 -9.06
C PRO A 96 15.41 1.74 -10.60
N LEU A 97 16.20 0.86 -11.23
CA LEU A 97 16.20 0.71 -12.69
C LEU A 97 14.93 0.06 -13.23
N ILE A 98 14.29 -0.81 -12.44
CA ILE A 98 12.97 -1.35 -12.78
C ILE A 98 11.93 -0.24 -12.73
N ALA A 99 11.96 0.62 -11.70
CA ALA A 99 11.10 1.79 -11.65
C ALA A 99 11.36 2.73 -12.84
N LEU A 100 12.63 2.99 -13.20
CA LEU A 100 12.95 3.77 -14.39
C LEU A 100 12.35 3.15 -15.66
N PHE A 101 12.43 1.83 -15.84
CA PHE A 101 11.77 1.13 -16.95
C PHE A 101 10.27 1.45 -17.00
N PHE A 102 9.56 1.37 -15.86
CA PHE A 102 8.12 1.69 -15.81
C PHE A 102 7.81 3.15 -16.12
N ALA A 103 8.71 4.08 -15.77
CA ALA A 103 8.56 5.49 -16.09
C ALA A 103 8.74 5.79 -17.60
N VAL A 104 9.48 4.96 -18.34
CA VAL A 104 9.84 5.23 -19.75
C VAL A 104 9.21 4.28 -20.76
N LYS A 105 8.63 3.14 -20.35
CA LYS A 105 8.13 2.09 -21.25
C LYS A 105 6.91 2.49 -22.11
N GLY A 106 6.19 3.54 -21.75
CA GLY A 106 4.93 3.94 -22.39
C GLY A 106 4.68 5.44 -22.25
N GLY A 107 3.57 5.93 -22.82
CA GLY A 107 3.12 7.32 -22.72
C GLY A 107 3.92 8.35 -23.55
N GLN A 108 3.32 9.50 -23.87
CA GLN A 108 3.88 10.51 -24.78
C GLN A 108 4.54 11.69 -24.05
N GLY A 109 4.14 11.93 -22.81
CA GLY A 109 4.65 12.94 -21.91
C GLY A 109 5.80 12.44 -21.04
N ASN A 110 6.05 13.16 -19.95
CA ASN A 110 7.16 12.87 -19.04
C ASN A 110 6.88 11.60 -18.23
N GLY A 111 7.93 10.82 -17.99
CA GLY A 111 7.91 9.77 -16.98
C GLY A 111 8.26 10.33 -15.60
N GLU A 112 7.83 9.65 -14.55
CA GLU A 112 8.15 10.01 -13.18
C GLU A 112 8.54 8.76 -12.38
N VAL A 113 9.57 8.89 -11.54
CA VAL A 113 9.90 7.90 -10.50
C VAL A 113 9.71 8.52 -9.13
N TYR A 114 8.83 7.91 -8.35
CA TYR A 114 8.54 8.24 -6.96
C TYR A 114 9.38 7.38 -6.02
N VAL A 115 9.76 7.96 -4.88
CA VAL A 115 10.53 7.29 -3.84
C VAL A 115 9.72 7.18 -2.56
N TYR A 116 9.73 5.98 -1.97
CA TYR A 116 9.12 5.68 -0.69
C TYR A 116 10.14 5.11 0.28
N LYS A 117 9.85 5.21 1.57
CA LYS A 117 10.62 4.61 2.67
C LYS A 117 9.68 3.86 3.61
N ASP A 118 10.21 2.86 4.32
CA ASP A 118 9.45 2.12 5.33
C ASP A 118 9.34 2.85 6.68
N GLN A 119 9.95 4.02 6.82
CA GLN A 119 9.73 4.91 7.95
C GLN A 119 8.77 6.04 7.56
N PRO A 120 7.69 6.28 8.31
CA PRO A 120 6.73 7.33 7.97
C PRO A 120 7.37 8.73 8.08
N ASN A 121 6.84 9.67 7.31
CA ASN A 121 7.01 11.09 7.57
C ASN A 121 6.10 11.49 8.76
N PRO A 122 6.65 11.89 9.91
CA PRO A 122 5.86 12.21 11.11
C PRO A 122 4.87 13.36 10.89
N ASP A 123 5.26 14.36 10.10
CA ASP A 123 4.42 15.55 9.87
C ASP A 123 3.24 15.21 8.97
N LYS A 124 3.46 14.41 7.93
CA LYS A 124 2.37 13.96 7.04
C LYS A 124 1.45 12.97 7.75
N LEU A 125 1.98 12.14 8.64
CA LEU A 125 1.17 11.28 9.51
C LEU A 125 0.30 12.10 10.46
N ALA A 126 0.90 13.08 11.16
CA ALA A 126 0.16 13.99 12.04
C ALA A 126 -0.94 14.75 11.27
N GLN A 127 -0.62 15.28 10.10
CA GLN A 127 -1.59 15.95 9.24
C GLN A 127 -2.75 15.03 8.83
N MET A 128 -2.48 13.77 8.47
CA MET A 128 -3.54 12.80 8.16
C MET A 128 -4.42 12.51 9.37
N LEU A 129 -3.82 12.34 10.55
CA LEU A 129 -4.54 12.10 11.80
C LEU A 129 -5.45 13.29 12.16
N ASP A 130 -4.93 14.53 12.07
CA ASP A 130 -5.69 15.75 12.34
C ASP A 130 -6.89 15.90 11.40
N GLN A 131 -6.69 15.64 10.11
CA GLN A 131 -7.77 15.68 9.11
C GLN A 131 -8.89 14.68 9.39
N ARG A 132 -8.58 13.57 10.06
CA ARG A 132 -9.56 12.54 10.45
C ARG A 132 -10.14 12.76 11.84
N GLY A 133 -9.73 13.81 12.55
CA GLY A 133 -10.12 14.07 13.94
C GLY A 133 -9.42 13.16 14.96
N TRP A 134 -8.38 12.44 14.55
CA TRP A 134 -7.62 11.48 15.37
C TRP A 134 -6.29 12.05 15.89
N HIS A 135 -6.28 13.36 16.14
CA HIS A 135 -5.11 14.11 16.64
C HIS A 135 -4.52 13.50 17.93
N ASN A 136 -5.36 12.82 18.71
CA ASN A 136 -4.98 12.05 19.89
C ASN A 136 -3.90 11.00 19.62
N LEU A 137 -3.89 10.39 18.45
CA LEU A 137 -2.97 9.30 18.11
C LEU A 137 -1.58 9.81 17.69
N ALA A 138 -1.38 11.11 17.50
CA ALA A 138 -0.09 11.65 17.07
C ALA A 138 1.04 11.36 18.07
N ALA A 139 0.75 11.43 19.38
CA ALA A 139 1.70 11.11 20.44
C ALA A 139 2.12 9.63 20.42
N GLU A 140 1.16 8.73 20.12
CA GLU A 140 1.37 7.28 20.03
C GLU A 140 2.43 6.94 18.98
N TYR A 141 2.24 7.45 17.75
CA TYR A 141 3.19 7.20 16.68
C TYR A 141 4.53 7.89 16.93
N LYS A 142 4.53 9.12 17.47
CA LYS A 142 5.78 9.83 17.79
C LYS A 142 6.65 9.06 18.77
N TYR A 143 6.05 8.48 19.82
CA TYR A 143 6.77 7.65 20.78
C TYR A 143 7.29 6.36 20.14
N LYS A 144 6.44 5.65 19.39
CA LYS A 144 6.77 4.34 18.82
C LYS A 144 7.83 4.38 17.72
N ILE A 145 7.87 5.45 16.93
CA ILE A 145 8.92 5.69 15.93
C ILE A 145 10.31 5.71 16.60
N GLY A 146 10.41 6.15 17.86
CA GLY A 146 11.68 6.29 18.57
C GLY A 146 12.16 5.05 19.32
N GLN A 147 11.29 4.07 19.61
CA GLN A 147 11.63 3.02 20.58
C GLN A 147 11.78 1.61 20.03
N THR A 148 11.33 1.30 18.82
CA THR A 148 11.16 -0.12 18.49
C THR A 148 11.31 -0.49 17.03
N ASN A 149 11.86 -1.68 16.81
CA ASN A 149 11.79 -2.49 15.59
C ASN A 149 10.35 -2.90 15.19
N HIS A 150 9.31 -2.15 15.61
CA HIS A 150 7.92 -2.48 15.27
C HIS A 150 7.64 -2.03 13.83
N ASN A 151 7.50 -3.02 12.96
CA ASN A 151 7.29 -2.81 11.54
C ASN A 151 5.81 -2.50 11.21
N TYR A 152 5.26 -1.40 11.76
CA TYR A 152 3.91 -0.91 11.42
C TYR A 152 3.73 -0.72 9.91
N PHE A 153 4.75 -0.13 9.29
CA PHE A 153 4.76 0.27 7.89
C PHE A 153 5.48 -0.76 6.99
N LYS A 154 5.96 -1.88 7.56
CA LYS A 154 6.62 -2.94 6.80
C LYS A 154 6.09 -4.31 7.20
N LYS A 155 5.37 -4.95 6.29
CA LYS A 155 4.78 -6.27 6.55
C LYS A 155 5.28 -7.30 5.55
N ASN A 156 4.92 -8.54 5.82
CA ASN A 156 4.98 -9.60 4.84
C ASN A 156 3.57 -10.17 4.66
N ALA A 157 3.36 -10.88 3.55
CA ALA A 157 2.06 -11.43 3.19
C ALA A 157 1.46 -12.43 4.21
N PHE A 158 2.23 -12.87 5.21
CA PHE A 158 1.81 -13.79 6.28
C PHE A 158 1.61 -13.10 7.63
N SER A 159 1.77 -11.78 7.72
CA SER A 159 1.49 -11.08 8.97
C SER A 159 -0.01 -11.11 9.26
N ASN A 160 -0.37 -11.24 10.54
CA ASN A 160 -1.78 -11.23 10.96
C ASN A 160 -2.50 -9.98 10.45
N GLU A 161 -1.84 -8.82 10.49
CA GLU A 161 -2.48 -7.58 10.05
C GLU A 161 -2.78 -7.58 8.55
N MET A 162 -1.89 -8.15 7.73
CA MET A 162 -2.14 -8.24 6.29
C MET A 162 -3.19 -9.28 5.94
N GLU A 163 -3.25 -10.38 6.68
CA GLU A 163 -4.35 -11.32 6.54
C GLU A 163 -5.70 -10.67 6.91
N LEU A 164 -5.73 -9.92 8.01
CA LEU A 164 -6.94 -9.25 8.47
C LEU A 164 -7.41 -8.18 7.48
N GLU A 165 -6.54 -7.27 7.06
CA GLU A 165 -6.90 -6.18 6.14
C GLU A 165 -7.24 -6.67 4.73
N SER A 166 -6.57 -7.71 4.24
CA SER A 166 -6.94 -8.32 2.95
C SER A 166 -8.24 -9.13 3.04
N SER A 167 -8.52 -9.79 4.17
CA SER A 167 -9.83 -10.41 4.44
C SER A 167 -10.94 -9.37 4.53
N LEU A 168 -10.66 -8.20 5.13
CA LEU A 168 -11.62 -7.10 5.22
C LEU A 168 -12.02 -6.60 3.83
N ALA A 169 -11.10 -6.54 2.88
CA ALA A 169 -11.40 -6.15 1.49
C ALA A 169 -12.45 -7.06 0.82
N ARG A 170 -12.59 -8.31 1.28
CA ARG A 170 -13.55 -9.29 0.77
C ARG A 170 -14.91 -9.27 1.46
N GLN A 171 -15.01 -8.61 2.62
CA GLN A 171 -16.25 -8.55 3.38
C GLN A 171 -17.30 -7.71 2.66
N SER A 172 -18.57 -8.04 2.90
CA SER A 172 -19.67 -7.27 2.36
C SER A 172 -19.58 -5.79 2.76
N MET A 173 -20.12 -4.92 1.90
CA MET A 173 -20.28 -3.49 2.19
C MET A 173 -20.87 -3.22 3.59
N ALA A 174 -21.90 -3.99 4.00
CA ALA A 174 -22.53 -3.84 5.31
C ALA A 174 -21.60 -4.20 6.47
N ASP A 175 -20.80 -5.26 6.32
CA ASP A 175 -19.83 -5.68 7.33
C ASP A 175 -18.67 -4.68 7.45
N LYS A 176 -18.16 -4.19 6.31
CA LYS A 176 -17.16 -3.12 6.28
C LYS A 176 -17.68 -1.86 6.98
N SER A 177 -18.91 -1.44 6.68
CA SER A 177 -19.54 -0.27 7.29
C SER A 177 -19.64 -0.40 8.81
N ALA A 178 -20.15 -1.54 9.31
CA ALA A 178 -20.23 -1.82 10.74
C ALA A 178 -18.85 -1.85 11.41
N PHE A 179 -17.87 -2.50 10.77
CA PHE A 179 -16.48 -2.54 11.24
C PHE A 179 -15.91 -1.13 11.38
N PHE A 180 -16.01 -0.29 10.35
CA PHE A 180 -15.46 1.06 10.39
C PHE A 180 -16.17 1.98 11.36
N GLN A 181 -17.47 1.77 11.62
CA GLN A 181 -18.18 2.50 12.66
C GLN A 181 -17.61 2.18 14.05
N SER A 182 -17.38 0.90 14.38
CA SER A 182 -16.73 0.50 15.64
C SER A 182 -15.31 1.07 15.77
N ILE A 183 -14.53 1.04 14.68
CA ILE A 183 -13.18 1.61 14.65
C ILE A 183 -13.19 3.13 14.83
N LYS A 184 -14.18 3.84 14.26
CA LYS A 184 -14.34 5.28 14.44
C LYS A 184 -14.70 5.64 15.87
N ASN A 185 -15.67 4.95 16.47
CA ASN A 185 -16.05 5.13 17.87
C ASN A 185 -14.84 4.91 18.80
N PHE A 186 -14.05 3.88 18.49
CA PHE A 186 -12.84 3.57 19.23
C PHE A 186 -11.80 4.69 19.22
N TYR A 187 -11.55 5.34 18.09
CA TYR A 187 -10.62 6.47 18.03
C TYR A 187 -11.17 7.75 18.66
N GLN A 188 -12.48 7.83 18.87
CA GLN A 188 -13.16 8.93 19.55
C GLN A 188 -13.20 8.77 21.08
N LEU A 189 -12.78 7.61 21.62
CA LEU A 189 -12.69 7.40 23.07
C LEU A 189 -11.80 8.47 23.72
N ASP A 190 -12.29 9.02 24.83
CA ASP A 190 -11.76 10.23 25.46
C ASP A 190 -10.29 10.09 25.87
N ASN A 191 -9.47 10.89 25.20
CA ASN A 191 -8.05 10.93 25.39
C ASN A 191 -7.63 11.44 26.78
N ASP A 192 -8.50 12.18 27.47
CA ASP A 192 -8.23 12.66 28.83
C ASP A 192 -8.05 11.48 29.80
N TYR A 193 -8.77 10.36 29.59
CA TYR A 193 -8.55 9.16 30.40
C TYR A 193 -7.14 8.59 30.17
N ILE A 194 -6.70 8.39 28.93
CA ILE A 194 -5.38 7.79 28.66
C ILE A 194 -4.23 8.75 28.99
N ALA A 195 -4.37 10.03 28.64
CA ALA A 195 -3.38 11.07 28.88
C ALA A 195 -3.22 11.38 30.38
N ALA A 196 -4.31 11.40 31.16
CA ALA A 196 -4.23 11.59 32.62
C ALA A 196 -3.46 10.46 33.32
N HIS A 197 -3.46 9.25 32.76
CA HIS A 197 -2.69 8.12 33.27
C HIS A 197 -1.24 8.07 32.75
N GLY A 198 -0.84 8.99 31.86
CA GLY A 198 0.51 9.05 31.29
C GLY A 198 0.92 7.79 30.51
N ARG A 199 -0.05 7.00 30.03
CA ARG A 199 0.18 5.75 29.29
C ARG A 199 -0.06 5.97 27.80
N LEU A 200 0.62 5.18 26.98
CA LEU A 200 0.32 5.08 25.56
C LEU A 200 -0.95 4.27 25.34
N TRP A 201 -1.65 4.60 24.27
CA TRP A 201 -2.92 3.97 23.92
C TRP A 201 -2.75 2.47 23.74
N SER A 202 -1.70 2.05 23.02
CA SER A 202 -1.46 0.62 22.79
C SER A 202 -1.07 -0.15 24.04
N ASP A 203 -0.32 0.46 24.96
CA ASP A 203 0.07 -0.19 26.21
C ASP A 203 -1.17 -0.45 27.09
N ALA A 204 -2.09 0.52 27.15
CA ALA A 204 -3.38 0.35 27.80
C ALA A 204 -4.20 -0.76 27.13
N TYR A 205 -4.28 -0.76 25.80
CA TYR A 205 -5.04 -1.75 25.05
C TYR A 205 -4.48 -3.18 25.14
N PHE A 206 -3.16 -3.35 25.07
CA PHE A 206 -2.53 -4.67 25.21
C PHE A 206 -2.63 -5.20 26.64
N SER A 207 -2.38 -4.37 27.65
CA SER A 207 -2.52 -4.78 29.06
C SER A 207 -3.96 -5.15 29.43
N TYR A 208 -4.94 -4.61 28.72
CA TYR A 208 -6.35 -4.95 28.88
C TYR A 208 -6.69 -6.38 28.40
N PHE A 209 -6.04 -6.89 27.34
CA PHE A 209 -6.23 -8.30 26.97
C PHE A 209 -5.73 -9.26 28.04
N ASP A 210 -4.82 -8.79 28.89
CA ASP A 210 -4.25 -9.56 29.99
C ASP A 210 -5.03 -9.35 31.30
N ASN A 211 -5.76 -8.23 31.48
CA ASN A 211 -6.55 -7.89 32.67
C ASN A 211 -8.01 -7.49 32.34
N GLN A 212 -8.98 -8.29 32.79
CA GLN A 212 -10.41 -8.18 32.43
C GLN A 212 -11.21 -7.09 33.17
N ASP A 213 -10.61 -6.37 34.13
CA ASP A 213 -11.33 -5.52 35.10
C ASP A 213 -11.47 -4.05 34.70
N ASP A 214 -10.89 -3.63 33.57
CA ASP A 214 -10.99 -2.24 33.11
C ASP A 214 -12.27 -2.07 32.26
N GLU A 215 -13.00 -0.97 32.40
CA GLU A 215 -14.24 -0.71 31.64
C GLU A 215 -13.97 0.09 30.36
N TYR A 216 -12.79 0.71 30.23
CA TYR A 216 -12.54 1.72 29.20
C TYR A 216 -12.64 1.19 27.76
N PHE A 217 -12.23 -0.06 27.50
CA PHE A 217 -12.33 -0.70 26.18
C PHE A 217 -13.49 -1.70 26.07
N ALA A 218 -14.43 -1.70 27.03
CA ALA A 218 -15.48 -2.71 27.11
C ALA A 218 -16.41 -2.72 25.89
N GLU A 219 -16.80 -1.54 25.39
CA GLU A 219 -17.64 -1.40 24.18
C GLU A 219 -16.93 -1.97 22.96
N PHE A 220 -15.68 -1.59 22.71
CA PHE A 220 -14.92 -2.12 21.58
C PHE A 220 -14.71 -3.63 21.67
N LYS A 221 -14.48 -4.17 22.88
CA LYS A 221 -14.39 -5.62 23.08
C LYS A 221 -15.72 -6.33 22.81
N HIS A 222 -16.84 -5.71 23.16
CA HIS A 222 -18.16 -6.19 22.77
C HIS A 222 -18.30 -6.20 21.24
N ASP A 223 -17.86 -5.13 20.57
CA ASP A 223 -17.87 -5.05 19.10
C ASP A 223 -17.04 -6.16 18.45
N LEU A 224 -15.87 -6.53 19.01
CA LEU A 224 -15.08 -7.67 18.54
C LEU A 224 -15.82 -9.02 18.57
N GLN A 225 -16.90 -9.13 19.35
CA GLN A 225 -17.77 -10.32 19.41
C GLN A 225 -19.01 -10.22 18.51
N THR A 226 -19.20 -9.11 17.81
CA THR A 226 -20.31 -8.95 16.87
C THR A 226 -20.06 -9.75 15.59
N ALA A 227 -21.14 -10.04 14.87
CA ALA A 227 -21.08 -10.88 13.68
C ALA A 227 -20.12 -10.39 12.58
N PRO A 228 -20.01 -9.08 12.27
CA PRO A 228 -19.03 -8.56 11.29
C PRO A 228 -17.57 -8.89 11.66
N PHE A 229 -17.18 -8.68 12.92
CA PHE A 229 -15.82 -8.97 13.41
C PHE A 229 -15.56 -10.47 13.49
N LEU A 230 -16.52 -11.26 13.99
CA LEU A 230 -16.36 -12.71 14.05
C LEU A 230 -16.22 -13.30 12.64
N ARG A 231 -17.01 -12.85 11.65
CA ARG A 231 -16.84 -13.26 10.25
C ARG A 231 -15.45 -12.94 9.73
N LEU A 232 -14.94 -11.74 10.05
CA LEU A 232 -13.60 -11.32 9.64
C LEU A 232 -12.52 -12.23 10.23
N PHE A 233 -12.58 -12.49 11.54
CA PHE A 233 -11.62 -13.36 12.22
C PHE A 233 -11.70 -14.81 11.77
N GLU A 234 -12.91 -15.33 11.52
CA GLU A 234 -13.07 -16.67 10.98
C GLU A 234 -12.53 -16.78 9.55
N GLU A 235 -12.65 -15.74 8.73
CA GLU A 235 -12.02 -15.71 7.40
C GLU A 235 -10.49 -15.72 7.52
N ALA A 236 -9.92 -14.86 8.36
CA ALA A 236 -8.48 -14.83 8.61
C ALA A 236 -7.94 -16.18 9.16
N LYS A 237 -8.71 -16.84 10.04
CA LYS A 237 -8.36 -18.16 10.60
C LYS A 237 -8.36 -19.30 9.58
N ARG A 238 -9.17 -19.20 8.51
CA ARG A 238 -9.18 -20.21 7.45
C ARG A 238 -7.82 -20.29 6.77
N ASP A 239 -7.15 -19.14 6.62
CA ASP A 239 -5.84 -19.02 5.99
C ASP A 239 -4.68 -19.16 6.99
N ILE A 240 -4.83 -18.61 8.20
CA ILE A 240 -3.85 -18.68 9.28
C ILE A 240 -4.51 -19.33 10.51
N PRO A 241 -4.43 -20.67 10.69
CA PRO A 241 -5.11 -21.36 11.81
C PRO A 241 -4.68 -20.88 13.20
N SER A 242 -3.47 -20.33 13.33
CA SER A 242 -2.94 -19.74 14.55
C SER A 242 -3.35 -18.27 14.77
N PHE A 243 -4.20 -17.71 13.92
CA PHE A 243 -4.65 -16.33 14.01
C PHE A 243 -5.41 -16.10 15.31
N ALA A 244 -4.93 -15.17 16.13
CA ALA A 244 -5.61 -14.77 17.35
C ALA A 244 -6.71 -13.76 17.01
N ASN A 245 -7.86 -13.82 17.68
CA ASN A 245 -8.93 -12.80 17.59
C ASN A 245 -8.51 -11.48 18.26
N LYS A 246 -7.37 -10.94 17.84
CA LYS A 246 -6.76 -9.71 18.31
C LYS A 246 -6.55 -8.82 17.10
N LEU A 247 -6.93 -7.57 17.25
CA LEU A 247 -6.79 -6.54 16.23
C LEU A 247 -6.03 -5.38 16.88
N ASN A 248 -5.04 -4.81 16.18
CA ASN A 248 -4.42 -3.55 16.60
C ASN A 248 -4.97 -2.42 15.73
N PRO A 249 -5.90 -1.59 16.22
CA PRO A 249 -6.52 -0.58 15.38
C PRO A 249 -5.52 0.49 14.90
N LEU A 250 -4.41 0.72 15.60
CA LEU A 250 -3.37 1.63 15.10
C LEU A 250 -2.75 1.15 13.78
N GLU A 251 -2.82 -0.13 13.45
CA GLU A 251 -2.24 -0.63 12.20
C GLU A 251 -3.17 -0.41 11.01
N LEU A 252 -4.49 -0.36 11.23
CA LEU A 252 -5.49 -0.27 10.15
C LEU A 252 -5.46 1.04 9.36
N ILE A 253 -4.92 2.11 9.96
CA ILE A 253 -5.01 3.47 9.43
C ILE A 253 -3.73 3.93 8.74
N VAL A 254 -2.69 3.10 8.75
CA VAL A 254 -1.39 3.43 8.16
C VAL A 254 -1.11 2.61 6.89
N PRO A 255 -0.46 3.22 5.89
CA PRO A 255 0.04 2.48 4.72
C PRO A 255 1.13 1.49 5.10
N LYS A 256 1.32 0.46 4.28
CA LYS A 256 2.28 -0.61 4.57
C LYS A 256 3.02 -1.02 3.30
N ILE A 257 4.34 -1.08 3.36
CA ILE A 257 5.17 -1.79 2.38
C ILE A 257 5.11 -3.27 2.71
N VAL A 258 4.62 -4.08 1.78
CA VAL A 258 4.39 -5.51 1.99
C VAL A 258 5.28 -6.32 1.08
N THR A 259 6.11 -7.14 1.70
CA THR A 259 6.91 -8.15 1.01
C THR A 259 6.05 -9.37 0.70
N ILE A 260 6.19 -9.91 -0.52
CA ILE A 260 5.46 -11.08 -0.95
C ILE A 260 6.39 -12.24 -1.28
N LYS A 261 5.83 -13.45 -1.25
CA LYS A 261 6.47 -14.62 -1.83
C LYS A 261 6.62 -14.42 -3.34
N LYS A 262 7.68 -14.96 -3.92
CA LYS A 262 7.85 -15.02 -5.37
C LYS A 262 6.80 -15.97 -5.97
N MET A 263 5.74 -15.40 -6.54
CA MET A 263 4.60 -16.16 -7.10
C MET A 263 4.68 -16.33 -8.62
N SER A 264 5.36 -15.42 -9.31
CA SER A 264 5.62 -15.49 -10.75
C SER A 264 7.02 -14.97 -11.08
N ARG A 265 7.53 -15.32 -12.26
CA ARG A 265 8.82 -14.78 -12.73
C ARG A 265 8.76 -13.28 -12.96
N ARG A 266 7.59 -12.75 -13.36
CA ARG A 266 7.36 -11.30 -13.50
C ARG A 266 7.59 -10.58 -12.18
N ILE A 267 6.97 -11.03 -11.09
CA ILE A 267 7.12 -10.42 -9.75
C ILE A 267 8.59 -10.46 -9.30
N GLU A 268 9.27 -11.58 -9.54
CA GLU A 268 10.69 -11.74 -9.21
C GLU A 268 11.60 -10.79 -10.01
N ASN A 269 11.42 -10.71 -11.33
CA ASN A 269 12.22 -9.85 -12.20
C ASN A 269 11.97 -8.37 -11.93
N GLN A 270 10.75 -8.02 -11.54
CA GLN A 270 10.42 -6.66 -11.12
C GLN A 270 11.00 -6.30 -9.74
N GLN A 271 11.51 -7.29 -8.99
CA GLN A 271 11.84 -7.15 -7.57
C GLN A 271 10.70 -6.45 -6.83
N GLY A 272 9.47 -6.92 -7.12
CA GLY A 272 8.23 -6.25 -6.77
C GLY A 272 7.84 -6.46 -5.31
N LEU A 273 7.34 -5.38 -4.73
CA LEU A 273 6.62 -5.33 -3.46
C LEU A 273 5.34 -4.53 -3.70
N PHE A 274 4.48 -4.48 -2.69
CA PHE A 274 3.29 -3.65 -2.74
C PHE A 274 3.27 -2.63 -1.62
N LEU A 275 2.84 -1.42 -1.93
CA LEU A 275 2.32 -0.50 -0.94
C LEU A 275 0.83 -0.77 -0.81
N PHE A 276 0.40 -1.27 0.35
CA PHE A 276 -1.00 -1.46 0.70
C PHE A 276 -1.57 -0.15 1.23
N VAL A 277 -2.61 0.37 0.57
CA VAL A 277 -3.31 1.59 1.00
C VAL A 277 -4.37 1.23 2.04
N PRO A 278 -4.34 1.85 3.23
CA PRO A 278 -5.25 1.52 4.31
C PRO A 278 -6.68 1.92 3.95
N PHE A 279 -7.63 1.42 4.73
CA PHE A 279 -9.01 1.80 4.60
C PHE A 279 -9.24 3.25 5.05
N ILE A 280 -10.08 3.96 4.30
CA ILE A 280 -10.34 5.39 4.50
C ILE A 280 -11.74 5.51 5.10
N SER A 281 -11.85 5.01 6.34
CA SER A 281 -13.04 4.93 7.20
C SER A 281 -14.42 5.17 6.57
N ASP A 282 -14.70 6.41 6.20
CA ASP A 282 -16.03 6.86 5.80
C ASP A 282 -16.39 6.47 4.35
N GLU A 283 -15.47 5.89 3.57
CA GLU A 283 -15.73 5.48 2.19
C GLU A 283 -16.84 4.42 2.06
N TYR A 284 -17.13 3.69 3.14
CA TYR A 284 -18.13 2.63 3.22
C TYR A 284 -19.37 2.99 4.06
N ASP A 285 -19.45 4.22 4.59
CA ASP A 285 -20.64 4.70 5.28
C ASP A 285 -21.63 5.25 4.27
N GLN A 286 -22.62 4.44 3.88
CA GLN A 286 -23.67 4.85 2.94
C GLN A 286 -24.58 5.96 3.47
N SER A 287 -24.54 6.27 4.77
CA SER A 287 -25.31 7.37 5.35
C SER A 287 -24.62 8.73 5.16
N VAL A 288 -23.34 8.75 4.79
CA VAL A 288 -22.56 9.96 4.58
C VAL A 288 -22.38 10.19 3.09
N ASP A 289 -22.89 11.32 2.60
CA ASP A 289 -22.60 11.78 1.25
C ASP A 289 -21.20 12.42 1.22
N ILE A 290 -20.23 11.67 0.68
CA ILE A 290 -18.83 12.10 0.59
C ILE A 290 -18.48 12.26 -0.88
N ASP A 291 -17.98 13.46 -1.21
CA ASP A 291 -17.38 13.72 -2.52
C ASP A 291 -16.28 12.69 -2.80
N TYR A 292 -16.35 12.00 -3.94
CA TYR A 292 -15.36 11.00 -4.27
C TYR A 292 -13.94 11.58 -4.40
N ALA A 293 -13.82 12.86 -4.77
CA ALA A 293 -12.53 13.55 -4.77
C ALA A 293 -11.89 13.60 -3.37
N GLU A 294 -12.70 13.66 -2.32
CA GLU A 294 -12.23 13.61 -0.93
C GLU A 294 -11.69 12.21 -0.57
N VAL A 295 -12.32 11.14 -1.07
CA VAL A 295 -11.82 9.77 -0.89
C VAL A 295 -10.47 9.60 -1.59
N GLU A 296 -10.34 10.04 -2.84
CA GLU A 296 -9.08 10.05 -3.58
C GLU A 296 -7.99 10.85 -2.85
N ARG A 297 -8.32 12.04 -2.33
CA ARG A 297 -7.39 12.90 -1.59
C ARG A 297 -6.90 12.23 -0.30
N ARG A 298 -7.79 11.58 0.44
CA ARG A 298 -7.44 10.84 1.66
C ARG A 298 -6.60 9.61 1.36
N ALA A 299 -6.88 8.90 0.26
CA ALA A 299 -6.08 7.76 -0.20
C ALA A 299 -4.66 8.20 -0.53
N GLN A 300 -4.54 9.30 -1.27
CA GLN A 300 -3.25 9.87 -1.63
C GLN A 300 -2.51 10.35 -0.39
N SER A 301 -3.19 10.99 0.57
CA SER A 301 -2.60 11.43 1.84
C SER A 301 -2.06 10.26 2.67
N ALA A 302 -2.71 9.09 2.61
CA ALA A 302 -2.19 7.88 3.25
C ALA A 302 -0.90 7.39 2.58
N ILE A 303 -0.86 7.33 1.24
CA ILE A 303 0.36 6.96 0.48
C ILE A 303 1.52 7.92 0.79
N ASP A 304 1.19 9.20 0.90
CA ASP A 304 2.14 10.30 1.10
C ASP A 304 2.91 10.20 2.41
N ILE A 305 2.35 9.53 3.43
CA ILE A 305 3.05 9.25 4.70
C ILE A 305 4.37 8.51 4.46
N LEU A 306 4.44 7.63 3.46
CA LEU A 306 5.66 6.85 3.15
C LEU A 306 6.50 7.49 2.06
N SER A 307 6.05 8.58 1.45
CA SER A 307 6.83 9.28 0.43
C SER A 307 8.08 9.89 1.03
N LEU A 308 9.16 9.91 0.23
CA LEU A 308 10.32 10.70 0.54
C LEU A 308 10.05 12.18 0.19
N TYR A 309 10.53 13.09 1.03
CA TYR A 309 10.34 14.54 0.88
C TYR A 309 11.68 15.25 0.79
N ASN A 310 11.67 16.39 0.12
CA ASN A 310 12.82 17.29 0.03
C ASN A 310 13.18 17.83 1.43
N PRO A 311 14.40 17.64 1.92
CA PRO A 311 14.85 18.24 3.18
C PRO A 311 14.76 19.78 3.17
N ASP A 312 14.96 20.40 2.01
CA ASP A 312 14.95 21.86 1.85
C ASP A 312 13.53 22.42 1.59
N ASN A 313 12.60 21.56 1.17
CA ASN A 313 11.20 21.92 0.89
C ASN A 313 10.24 20.81 1.37
N PRO A 314 9.85 20.80 2.65
CA PRO A 314 9.10 19.69 3.26
C PRO A 314 7.73 19.36 2.65
N ASP A 315 7.19 20.23 1.80
CA ASP A 315 5.93 19.99 1.07
C ASP A 315 6.13 19.37 -0.32
N GLU A 316 7.37 19.31 -0.80
CA GLU A 316 7.73 18.75 -2.10
C GLU A 316 8.25 17.32 -1.94
N LYS A 317 7.58 16.37 -2.60
CA LYS A 317 8.04 14.98 -2.68
C LYS A 317 9.32 14.89 -3.48
N GLU A 318 10.22 14.01 -3.05
CA GLU A 318 11.33 13.58 -3.87
C GLU A 318 10.81 12.81 -5.08
N LYS A 319 11.15 13.27 -6.29
CA LYS A 319 10.84 12.55 -7.52
C LYS A 319 11.85 12.83 -8.62
N TYR A 320 12.00 11.83 -9.48
CA TYR A 320 12.82 11.91 -10.68
C TYR A 320 11.90 12.04 -11.90
N ILE A 321 12.01 13.15 -12.63
CA ILE A 321 11.25 13.41 -13.84
C ILE A 321 12.12 13.03 -15.04
N ILE A 322 11.57 12.21 -15.93
CA ILE A 322 12.18 11.83 -17.20
C ILE A 322 11.43 12.60 -18.31
N PRO A 323 12.00 13.66 -18.89
CA PRO A 323 11.37 14.36 -20.00
C PRO A 323 11.09 13.44 -21.17
N ALA A 324 9.95 13.64 -21.84
CA ALA A 324 9.47 12.80 -22.94
C ALA A 324 10.55 12.45 -23.99
N LYS A 325 11.37 13.44 -24.38
CA LYS A 325 12.45 13.28 -25.37
C LYS A 325 13.55 12.29 -24.98
N TYR A 326 13.72 12.00 -23.68
CA TYR A 326 14.76 11.08 -23.18
C TYR A 326 14.24 9.67 -22.89
N LYS A 327 12.92 9.44 -22.91
CA LYS A 327 12.33 8.14 -22.58
C LYS A 327 12.83 7.01 -23.49
N ARG A 328 12.82 7.23 -24.82
CA ARG A 328 13.27 6.23 -25.79
C ARG A 328 14.78 5.92 -25.67
N PRO A 329 15.68 6.92 -25.64
CA PRO A 329 17.11 6.66 -25.37
C PRO A 329 17.36 5.88 -24.08
N ILE A 330 16.70 6.25 -22.97
CA ILE A 330 16.83 5.57 -21.68
C ILE A 330 16.33 4.13 -21.78
N LEU A 331 15.19 3.89 -22.45
CA LEU A 331 14.66 2.54 -22.65
C LEU A 331 15.65 1.65 -23.45
N ASP A 332 16.34 2.22 -24.44
CA ASP A 332 17.36 1.51 -25.23
C ASP A 332 18.64 1.22 -24.41
N GLU A 333 19.03 2.13 -23.51
CA GLU A 333 20.11 1.92 -22.55
C GLU A 333 19.77 0.81 -21.54
N LEU A 334 18.56 0.84 -20.97
CA LEU A 334 18.05 -0.20 -20.06
C LEU A 334 18.04 -1.59 -20.72
N ALA A 335 17.62 -1.66 -21.99
CA ALA A 335 17.62 -2.91 -22.74
C ALA A 335 19.04 -3.49 -22.90
N LYS A 336 20.06 -2.64 -23.11
CA LYS A 336 21.48 -3.09 -23.14
C LYS A 336 21.97 -3.61 -21.80
N LEU A 337 21.39 -3.14 -20.69
CA LEU A 337 21.63 -3.63 -19.34
C LEU A 337 20.81 -4.88 -18.99
N GLY A 338 20.00 -5.40 -19.93
CA GLY A 338 19.16 -6.58 -19.74
C GLY A 338 17.80 -6.29 -19.08
N ILE A 339 17.44 -5.01 -18.91
CA ILE A 339 16.14 -4.58 -18.41
C ILE A 339 15.27 -4.17 -19.60
N ASP A 340 14.68 -5.16 -20.25
CA ASP A 340 13.76 -4.96 -21.36
C ASP A 340 12.36 -5.53 -21.06
N TYR A 341 11.43 -5.34 -22.00
CA TYR A 341 10.08 -5.86 -21.87
C TYR A 341 10.04 -7.38 -21.67
N SER A 342 10.91 -8.14 -22.36
CA SER A 342 10.93 -9.60 -22.29
C SER A 342 11.43 -10.13 -20.95
N PHE A 343 12.32 -9.38 -20.31
CA PHE A 343 12.77 -9.61 -18.94
C PHE A 343 11.66 -9.31 -17.95
N ILE A 344 10.98 -8.15 -18.06
CA ILE A 344 9.94 -7.75 -17.11
C ILE A 344 8.67 -8.61 -17.22
N TYR A 345 8.28 -8.98 -18.44
CA TYR A 345 7.08 -9.78 -18.75
C TYR A 345 7.48 -11.12 -19.36
N PRO A 346 8.05 -12.05 -18.56
CA PRO A 346 8.58 -13.30 -19.09
C PRO A 346 7.50 -14.24 -19.66
N GLU A 347 6.25 -14.07 -19.24
CA GLU A 347 5.11 -14.93 -19.57
C GLU A 347 4.28 -14.39 -20.76
N ASP A 348 4.52 -13.16 -21.21
CA ASP A 348 3.83 -12.58 -22.38
C ASP A 348 4.45 -13.07 -23.69
N HIS A 349 4.15 -14.32 -24.04
CA HIS A 349 4.65 -14.96 -25.25
C HIS A 349 4.16 -14.28 -26.53
N ALA A 350 2.95 -13.72 -26.52
CA ALA A 350 2.37 -13.05 -27.68
C ALA A 350 3.13 -11.77 -28.01
N LYS A 351 3.35 -10.91 -27.01
CA LYS A 351 4.10 -9.66 -27.22
C LYS A 351 5.56 -9.92 -27.59
N LYS A 352 6.18 -10.94 -27.01
CA LYS A 352 7.53 -11.38 -27.41
C LYS A 352 7.61 -11.76 -28.88
N ALA A 353 6.65 -12.52 -29.38
CA ALA A 353 6.60 -12.90 -30.79
C ALA A 353 6.45 -11.67 -31.71
N GLU A 354 5.61 -10.70 -31.30
CA GLU A 354 5.45 -9.43 -32.01
C GLU A 354 6.76 -8.63 -32.08
N MET A 355 7.45 -8.44 -30.94
CA MET A 355 8.73 -7.71 -30.89
C MET A 355 9.83 -8.38 -31.71
N ILE A 356 9.88 -9.72 -31.71
CA ILE A 356 10.82 -10.47 -32.56
C ILE A 356 10.51 -10.20 -34.03
N LYS A 357 9.24 -10.21 -34.43
CA LYS A 357 8.83 -9.91 -35.81
C LYS A 357 9.23 -8.48 -36.21
N GLU A 358 8.92 -7.48 -35.39
CA GLU A 358 9.27 -6.07 -35.64
C GLU A 358 10.78 -5.89 -35.85
N LYS A 359 11.60 -6.54 -35.01
CA LYS A 359 13.06 -6.51 -35.13
C LYS A 359 13.57 -6.97 -36.51
N TYR A 360 12.93 -7.96 -37.13
CA TYR A 360 13.31 -8.44 -38.47
C TYR A 360 12.63 -7.67 -39.61
N LEU A 361 11.58 -6.91 -39.32
CA LEU A 361 10.94 -6.00 -40.27
C LEU A 361 11.63 -4.64 -40.36
N GLY A 362 12.52 -4.31 -39.41
CA GLY A 362 13.22 -3.01 -39.36
C GLY A 362 12.27 -1.84 -39.04
N LEU A 363 11.16 -2.13 -38.35
CA LEU A 363 10.16 -1.17 -37.90
C LEU A 363 10.46 -0.63 -36.51
#